data_AF-A0A952P5B7-F1
#
_entry.id   AF-A0A952P5B7-F1
#
_cell.length_a   1.000
_cell.length_b   1.000
_cell.length_c   1.000
_cell.angle_alpha   90.00
_cell.angle_beta   90.00
_cell.angle_gamma   90.00
#
_symmetry.space_group_name_H-M   'P 1'
#
loop_
_entity.id
_entity.type
_entity.pdbx_description
1 polymer ?
#
loop_
_entity_poly.entity_id
_entity_poly.type
_entity_poly.pdbx_seq_one_letter_code
_entity_poly.pdbx_strand_id
1 'polypeptide(L)'
;MNPLLQKSSWLESGDIRPYVFVRPENSIANPGARHNLDWFLHEPIYKNPLDLSEVDFAEHIYWIEGKAFGPAGMEMPRWVFYDCAVVPGFVAGFACRASKLPEAMRKVLQDRPGSEWVPLSLFIIIPTMRRGEWVAHNLCTINSLLPDKKDHLYGLGFLSKAFGLWYANVEQCTGFTQWGSPAMKLHSHYGYMEILGAYAPIHSHAKTLTYRANISTTVWEKFFTREEDMGFLENYEASEFIIDPAHEKSMIDLQHRIERHEGPFFLSASEIAEKKLGESLRVYRPKKLF
;
A
#
# COMPACT_ATOMS: atom_id res chain seq x y z
N MET A 1 3.69 7.08 -24.07
CA MET A 1 4.08 6.58 -22.74
C MET A 1 4.15 7.77 -21.80
N ASN A 2 3.51 7.69 -20.63
CA ASN A 2 3.69 8.70 -19.60
C ASN A 2 5.19 8.71 -19.20
N PRO A 3 5.94 9.81 -19.41
CA PRO A 3 7.39 9.84 -19.13
C PRO A 3 7.75 9.43 -17.69
N LEU A 4 6.83 9.61 -16.75
CA LEU A 4 6.98 9.23 -15.34
C LEU A 4 7.13 7.71 -15.15
N LEU A 5 6.55 6.91 -16.04
CA LEU A 5 6.51 5.46 -15.94
C LEU A 5 7.61 4.76 -16.76
N GLN A 6 8.56 5.49 -17.36
CA GLN A 6 9.61 4.88 -18.19
C GLN A 6 10.43 3.80 -17.47
N LYS A 7 10.70 3.98 -16.16
CA LYS A 7 11.40 2.97 -15.34
C LYS A 7 10.53 1.75 -15.02
N SER A 8 9.24 1.84 -15.26
CA SER A 8 8.23 0.80 -15.05
C SER A 8 7.69 0.27 -16.39
N SER A 9 8.53 0.20 -17.42
CA SER A 9 8.16 -0.24 -18.78
C SER A 9 7.54 -1.64 -18.83
N TRP A 10 7.74 -2.46 -17.79
CA TRP A 10 7.08 -3.75 -17.60
C TRP A 10 5.55 -3.65 -17.57
N LEU A 11 4.99 -2.46 -17.30
CA LEU A 11 3.54 -2.20 -17.29
C LEU A 11 2.93 -2.23 -18.71
N GLU A 12 3.75 -2.11 -19.76
CA GLU A 12 3.27 -1.88 -21.13
C GLU A 12 3.05 -3.16 -21.93
N SER A 13 3.86 -4.18 -21.70
CA SER A 13 3.89 -5.38 -22.56
C SER A 13 2.56 -6.13 -22.57
N GLY A 14 1.73 -5.94 -21.54
CA GLY A 14 0.51 -6.72 -21.33
C GLY A 14 0.80 -8.16 -20.88
N ASP A 15 2.07 -8.54 -20.73
CA ASP A 15 2.51 -9.80 -20.12
C ASP A 15 2.49 -9.72 -18.59
N ILE A 16 2.51 -8.50 -18.04
CA ILE A 16 2.20 -8.21 -16.64
C ILE A 16 0.98 -7.29 -16.63
N ARG A 17 -0.07 -7.69 -15.92
CA ARG A 17 -1.34 -6.96 -15.85
C ARG A 17 -1.82 -6.81 -14.42
N PRO A 18 -2.61 -5.76 -14.12
CA PRO A 18 -3.31 -5.71 -12.86
C PRO A 18 -4.25 -6.93 -12.72
N TYR A 19 -4.50 -7.36 -11.49
CA TYR A 19 -5.53 -8.34 -11.17
C TYR A 19 -6.36 -7.87 -9.99
N VAL A 20 -7.59 -8.41 -9.90
CA VAL A 20 -8.49 -8.24 -8.76
C VAL A 20 -9.03 -9.62 -8.38
N PHE A 21 -8.72 -10.06 -7.16
CA PHE A 21 -9.26 -11.26 -6.54
C PHE A 21 -10.38 -10.85 -5.58
N VAL A 22 -11.62 -11.03 -6.03
CA VAL A 22 -12.80 -10.42 -5.41
C VAL A 22 -14.05 -11.27 -5.64
N ARG A 23 -14.95 -11.27 -4.65
CA ARG A 23 -16.29 -11.85 -4.83
C ARG A 23 -17.06 -11.02 -5.86
N PRO A 24 -17.86 -11.63 -6.76
CA PRO A 24 -18.62 -10.88 -7.75
C PRO A 24 -19.45 -9.73 -7.15
N GLU A 25 -20.04 -9.94 -5.98
CA GLU A 25 -20.85 -8.95 -5.27
C GLU A 25 -20.07 -7.80 -4.60
N ASN A 26 -18.75 -7.94 -4.45
CA ASN A 26 -17.85 -6.89 -3.97
C ASN A 26 -17.16 -6.13 -5.13
N SER A 27 -17.43 -6.51 -6.39
CA SER A 27 -16.81 -5.90 -7.57
C SER A 27 -17.14 -4.40 -7.67
N ILE A 28 -16.17 -3.61 -8.13
CA ILE A 28 -16.36 -2.17 -8.32
C ILE A 28 -16.88 -1.91 -9.73
N ALA A 29 -18.07 -1.31 -9.84
CA ALA A 29 -18.74 -1.13 -11.12
C ALA A 29 -18.03 -0.14 -12.06
N ASN A 30 -17.46 0.95 -11.52
CA ASN A 30 -16.79 1.99 -12.32
C ASN A 30 -15.38 2.25 -11.78
N PRO A 31 -14.40 1.36 -12.00
CA PRO A 31 -13.05 1.52 -11.49
C PRO A 31 -12.41 2.83 -11.94
N GLY A 32 -11.75 3.55 -11.03
CA GLY A 32 -11.04 4.78 -11.36
C GLY A 32 -11.89 6.01 -11.65
N ALA A 33 -13.22 5.92 -11.67
CA ALA A 33 -14.12 7.03 -12.00
C ALA A 33 -13.96 8.30 -11.14
N ARG A 34 -13.33 8.21 -9.96
CA ARG A 34 -13.04 9.37 -9.08
C ARG A 34 -11.64 9.95 -9.26
N HIS A 35 -10.82 9.36 -10.12
CA HIS A 35 -9.42 9.72 -10.25
C HIS A 35 -9.09 10.08 -11.69
N ASN A 36 -8.52 11.27 -11.89
CA ASN A 36 -8.00 11.67 -13.20
C ASN A 36 -6.59 11.09 -13.38
N LEU A 37 -6.50 9.82 -13.76
CA LEU A 37 -5.25 9.06 -13.90
C LEU A 37 -5.39 8.00 -15.00
N ASP A 38 -4.41 7.93 -15.90
CA ASP A 38 -4.39 7.04 -17.07
C ASP A 38 -3.31 5.93 -16.98
N TRP A 39 -2.80 5.64 -15.78
CA TRP A 39 -1.67 4.73 -15.60
C TRP A 39 -1.98 3.25 -15.83
N PHE A 40 -3.22 2.83 -15.59
CA PHE A 40 -3.64 1.43 -15.63
C PHE A 40 -4.38 1.12 -16.93
N LEU A 41 -3.62 0.87 -17.99
CA LEU A 41 -4.14 0.75 -19.36
C LEU A 41 -4.72 -0.62 -19.71
N HIS A 42 -4.28 -1.67 -19.00
CA HIS A 42 -4.72 -3.04 -19.25
C HIS A 42 -5.94 -3.39 -18.40
N GLU A 43 -6.89 -4.09 -19.01
CA GLU A 43 -8.01 -4.66 -18.28
C GLU A 43 -7.50 -5.59 -17.17
N PRO A 44 -8.00 -5.45 -15.93
CA PRO A 44 -7.61 -6.32 -14.83
C PRO A 44 -8.03 -7.76 -15.06
N ILE A 45 -7.17 -8.69 -14.63
CA ILE A 45 -7.54 -10.11 -14.54
C ILE A 45 -8.45 -10.27 -13.33
N TYR A 46 -9.69 -10.70 -13.55
CA TYR A 46 -10.65 -10.98 -12.47
C TYR A 46 -10.56 -12.43 -12.03
N LYS A 47 -10.37 -12.63 -10.73
CA LYS A 47 -10.27 -13.95 -10.10
C LYS A 47 -11.33 -14.07 -9.00
N ASN A 48 -12.14 -15.12 -9.02
CA ASN A 48 -13.21 -15.33 -8.06
C ASN A 48 -12.73 -16.21 -6.90
N PRO A 49 -12.73 -15.73 -5.64
CA PRO A 49 -12.31 -16.53 -4.49
C PRO A 49 -13.22 -17.70 -4.15
N LEU A 50 -14.43 -17.75 -4.72
CA LEU A 50 -15.39 -18.85 -4.54
C LEU A 50 -15.26 -19.92 -5.64
N ASP A 51 -14.40 -19.70 -6.64
CA ASP A 51 -14.18 -20.64 -7.73
C ASP A 51 -13.02 -21.60 -7.41
N LEU A 52 -13.29 -22.89 -7.45
CA LEU A 52 -12.31 -23.93 -7.17
C LEU A 52 -11.18 -23.95 -8.20
N SER A 53 -11.40 -23.49 -9.45
CA SER A 53 -10.31 -23.40 -10.42
C SER A 53 -9.31 -22.29 -10.10
N GLU A 54 -9.62 -21.39 -9.16
CA GLU A 54 -8.77 -20.27 -8.76
C GLU A 54 -7.92 -20.53 -7.51
N VAL A 55 -7.99 -21.76 -6.96
CA VAL A 55 -7.23 -22.16 -5.78
C VAL A 55 -5.73 -21.96 -5.99
N ASP A 56 -5.17 -22.37 -7.14
CA ASP A 56 -3.74 -22.22 -7.40
C ASP A 56 -3.31 -20.75 -7.44
N PHE A 57 -4.16 -19.85 -7.94
CA PHE A 57 -3.88 -18.42 -7.91
C PHE A 57 -3.84 -17.89 -6.47
N ALA A 58 -4.82 -18.27 -5.64
CA ALA A 58 -4.88 -17.93 -4.22
C ALA A 58 -3.67 -18.50 -3.43
N GLU A 59 -3.24 -19.71 -3.75
CA GLU A 59 -2.06 -20.34 -3.14
C GLU A 59 -0.77 -19.57 -3.44
N HIS A 60 -0.63 -19.00 -4.63
CA HIS A 60 0.52 -18.13 -4.94
C HIS A 60 0.46 -16.80 -4.18
N ILE A 61 -0.73 -16.20 -4.03
CA ILE A 61 -0.90 -15.01 -3.17
C ILE A 61 -0.43 -15.34 -1.76
N TYR A 62 -0.92 -16.44 -1.20
CA TYR A 62 -0.58 -16.90 0.14
C TYR A 62 0.92 -17.22 0.28
N TRP A 63 1.53 -17.80 -0.75
CA TRP A 63 2.97 -18.08 -0.77
C TRP A 63 3.81 -16.80 -0.66
N ILE A 64 3.50 -15.78 -1.47
CA ILE A 64 4.24 -14.51 -1.45
C ILE A 64 4.05 -13.81 -0.10
N GLU A 65 2.83 -13.80 0.41
CA GLU A 65 2.48 -13.23 1.72
C GLU A 65 3.28 -13.90 2.85
N GLY A 66 3.20 -15.22 2.95
CA GLY A 66 3.87 -15.98 4.00
C GLY A 66 5.39 -15.88 3.93
N LYS A 67 5.97 -15.74 2.72
CA LYS A 67 7.41 -15.49 2.57
C LYS A 67 7.81 -14.07 2.95
N ALA A 68 6.96 -13.08 2.69
CA ALA A 68 7.24 -11.68 3.00
C ALA A 68 7.11 -11.39 4.51
N PHE A 69 6.10 -11.95 5.18
CA PHE A 69 5.78 -11.61 6.56
C PHE A 69 6.12 -12.71 7.57
N GLY A 70 6.29 -13.96 7.13
CA GLY A 70 6.67 -15.10 7.98
C GLY A 70 7.95 -14.91 8.81
N PRO A 71 9.04 -14.32 8.27
CA PRO A 71 10.24 -14.05 9.06
C PRO A 71 10.01 -13.11 10.27
N ALA A 72 8.93 -12.34 10.26
CA ALA A 72 8.53 -11.44 11.35
C ALA A 72 7.43 -12.04 12.24
N GLY A 73 6.99 -13.28 12.00
CA GLY A 73 5.85 -13.89 12.70
C GLY A 73 4.53 -13.18 12.44
N MET A 74 4.40 -12.54 11.27
CA MET A 74 3.23 -11.77 10.86
C MET A 74 2.56 -12.37 9.61
N GLU A 75 2.90 -13.62 9.26
CA GLU A 75 2.17 -14.32 8.21
C GLU A 75 0.68 -14.41 8.55
N MET A 76 -0.15 -14.16 7.54
CA MET A 76 -1.59 -14.11 7.75
C MET A 76 -2.17 -15.52 7.73
N PRO A 77 -2.89 -15.96 8.77
CA PRO A 77 -3.59 -17.24 8.74
C PRO A 77 -4.63 -17.27 7.61
N ARG A 78 -4.83 -18.44 6.99
CA ARG A 78 -5.81 -18.61 5.88
C ARG A 78 -7.22 -18.11 6.22
N TRP A 79 -7.69 -18.36 7.44
CA TRP A 79 -9.02 -17.89 7.85
C TRP A 79 -9.06 -16.35 7.94
N VAL A 80 -7.99 -15.68 8.38
CA VAL A 80 -7.91 -14.22 8.38
C VAL A 80 -7.89 -13.69 6.94
N PHE A 81 -7.10 -14.30 6.07
CA PHE A 81 -7.06 -13.94 4.65
C PHE A 81 -8.44 -14.04 4.00
N TYR A 82 -9.15 -15.14 4.22
CA TYR A 82 -10.45 -15.35 3.61
C TYR A 82 -11.55 -14.54 4.31
N ASP A 83 -11.79 -14.79 5.61
CA ASP A 83 -12.92 -14.25 6.36
C ASP A 83 -12.81 -12.75 6.62
N CYS A 84 -11.60 -12.24 6.90
CA CYS A 84 -11.39 -10.85 7.29
C CYS A 84 -10.93 -9.95 6.15
N ALA A 85 -10.34 -10.51 5.08
CA ALA A 85 -9.80 -9.74 3.96
C ALA A 85 -10.60 -9.93 2.66
N VAL A 86 -10.68 -11.15 2.13
CA VAL A 86 -11.31 -11.42 0.83
C VAL A 86 -12.84 -11.32 0.87
N VAL A 87 -13.48 -11.85 1.91
CA VAL A 87 -14.94 -11.84 2.07
C VAL A 87 -15.52 -10.43 2.17
N PRO A 88 -14.97 -9.52 3.01
CA PRO A 88 -15.47 -8.14 3.13
C PRO A 88 -14.81 -7.15 2.15
N GLY A 89 -13.64 -7.47 1.59
CA GLY A 89 -12.85 -6.58 0.73
C GLY A 89 -12.45 -7.24 -0.60
N PHE A 90 -11.24 -6.95 -1.04
CA PHE A 90 -10.60 -7.61 -2.18
C PHE A 90 -9.07 -7.57 -2.09
N VAL A 91 -8.43 -8.39 -2.92
CA VAL A 91 -6.97 -8.35 -3.14
C VAL A 91 -6.71 -7.85 -4.55
N ALA A 92 -5.78 -6.92 -4.69
CA ALA A 92 -5.33 -6.42 -5.97
C ALA A 92 -3.82 -6.42 -6.07
N GLY A 93 -3.29 -6.43 -7.29
CA GLY A 93 -1.86 -6.42 -7.52
C GLY A 93 -1.56 -6.59 -8.99
N PHE A 94 -0.36 -7.07 -9.31
CA PHE A 94 0.02 -7.41 -10.67
C PHE A 94 0.31 -8.91 -10.78
N ALA A 95 -0.08 -9.49 -11.91
CA ALA A 95 0.20 -10.88 -12.26
C ALA A 95 0.91 -10.94 -13.60
N CYS A 96 1.83 -11.88 -13.75
CA CYS A 96 2.57 -12.14 -14.97
C CYS A 96 2.01 -13.38 -15.68
N ARG A 97 1.95 -13.37 -17.02
CA ARG A 97 1.67 -14.59 -17.79
C ARG A 97 2.71 -15.64 -17.44
N ALA A 98 2.27 -16.84 -17.08
CA ALA A 98 3.15 -17.92 -16.67
C ALA A 98 4.20 -18.28 -17.74
N SER A 99 3.84 -18.16 -19.04
CA SER A 99 4.73 -18.38 -20.18
C SER A 99 5.80 -17.31 -20.37
N LYS A 100 5.66 -16.16 -19.70
CA LYS A 100 6.56 -15.00 -19.78
C LYS A 100 7.27 -14.72 -18.45
N LEU A 101 7.00 -15.52 -17.42
CA LEU A 101 7.58 -15.35 -16.10
C LEU A 101 9.11 -15.54 -16.16
N PRO A 102 9.91 -14.52 -15.78
CA PRO A 102 11.37 -14.61 -15.75
C PRO A 102 11.86 -15.75 -14.86
N GLU A 103 12.99 -16.36 -15.24
CA GLU A 103 13.57 -17.49 -14.50
C GLU A 103 13.87 -17.16 -13.04
N ALA A 104 14.38 -15.95 -12.77
CA ALA A 104 14.64 -15.48 -11.41
C ALA A 104 13.37 -15.49 -10.55
N MET A 105 12.23 -15.04 -11.10
CA MET A 105 10.94 -15.03 -10.42
C MET A 105 10.38 -16.45 -10.25
N ARG A 106 10.49 -17.31 -11.27
CA ARG A 106 10.09 -18.72 -11.23
C ARG A 106 10.86 -19.53 -10.18
N LYS A 107 12.09 -19.17 -9.85
CA LYS A 107 12.85 -19.84 -8.78
C LYS A 107 12.28 -19.55 -7.39
N VAL A 108 11.72 -18.35 -7.18
CA VAL A 108 11.20 -17.94 -5.87
C VAL A 108 9.73 -18.25 -5.70
N LEU A 109 8.97 -18.15 -6.79
CA LEU A 109 7.60 -18.62 -6.90
C LEU A 109 7.64 -20.10 -7.21
N GLN A 110 7.40 -20.97 -6.22
CA GLN A 110 7.40 -22.42 -6.45
C GLN A 110 6.48 -22.76 -7.63
N ASP A 111 7.06 -23.13 -8.77
CA ASP A 111 6.36 -23.31 -10.04
C ASP A 111 5.23 -24.34 -9.87
N ARG A 112 3.98 -23.87 -9.85
CA ARG A 112 2.80 -24.75 -9.88
C ARG A 112 2.26 -24.77 -11.31
N PRO A 113 2.37 -25.91 -12.02
CA PRO A 113 1.91 -26.01 -13.39
C PRO A 113 0.38 -25.83 -13.47
N GLY A 114 -0.09 -25.15 -14.53
CA GLY A 114 -1.52 -25.08 -14.88
C GLY A 114 -2.17 -23.68 -14.83
N SER A 115 -1.55 -22.71 -14.14
CA SER A 115 -2.08 -21.34 -14.10
C SER A 115 -1.64 -20.51 -15.31
N GLU A 116 -2.56 -19.81 -15.98
CA GLU A 116 -2.21 -18.84 -17.04
C GLU A 116 -1.47 -17.62 -16.48
N TRP A 117 -1.84 -17.21 -15.27
CA TRP A 117 -1.37 -16.00 -14.61
C TRP A 117 -0.79 -16.31 -13.24
N VAL A 118 0.35 -15.72 -12.92
CA VAL A 118 1.05 -15.89 -11.65
C VAL A 118 1.13 -14.54 -10.94
N PRO A 119 0.55 -14.37 -9.74
CA PRO A 119 0.61 -13.10 -9.03
C PRO A 119 2.06 -12.78 -8.64
N LEU A 120 2.43 -11.51 -8.78
CA LEU A 120 3.74 -10.96 -8.43
C LEU A 120 3.68 -10.04 -7.20
N SER A 121 2.49 -9.57 -6.86
CA SER A 121 2.23 -8.71 -5.72
C SER A 121 0.82 -8.92 -5.19
N LEU A 122 0.60 -8.46 -3.97
CA LEU A 122 -0.73 -8.38 -3.38
C LEU A 122 -0.85 -7.09 -2.57
N PHE A 123 -2.02 -6.50 -2.62
CA PHE A 123 -2.48 -5.39 -1.82
C PHE A 123 -3.91 -5.71 -1.39
N ILE A 124 -4.12 -5.79 -0.09
CA ILE A 124 -5.44 -6.09 0.48
C ILE A 124 -6.06 -4.80 0.96
N ILE A 125 -7.30 -4.57 0.54
CA ILE A 125 -8.05 -3.40 0.95
C ILE A 125 -9.50 -3.76 1.27
N ILE A 126 -9.98 -3.25 2.39
CA ILE A 126 -11.26 -3.64 2.98
C ILE A 126 -12.07 -2.36 3.27
N PRO A 127 -13.34 -2.27 2.88
CA PRO A 127 -14.17 -1.12 3.23
C PRO A 127 -14.39 -1.08 4.75
N THR A 128 -14.43 0.11 5.32
CA THR A 128 -14.75 0.27 6.75
C THR A 128 -16.22 0.64 6.96
N MET A 129 -16.68 0.59 8.21
CA MET A 129 -18.00 1.07 8.60
C MET A 129 -18.19 2.57 8.32
N ARG A 130 -17.10 3.35 8.30
CA ARG A 130 -17.16 4.75 7.91
C ARG A 130 -17.24 4.83 6.39
N ARG A 131 -18.35 5.36 5.89
CA ARG A 131 -18.57 5.54 4.45
C ARG A 131 -17.41 6.29 3.80
N GLY A 132 -16.87 5.72 2.71
CA GLY A 132 -15.79 6.32 1.92
C GLY A 132 -14.38 6.04 2.46
N GLU A 133 -14.26 5.48 3.67
CA GLU A 133 -12.98 5.09 4.27
C GLU A 133 -12.76 3.58 4.10
N TRP A 134 -11.56 3.24 3.64
CA TRP A 134 -11.09 1.87 3.45
C TRP A 134 -9.85 1.65 4.31
N VAL A 135 -9.60 0.41 4.73
CA VAL A 135 -8.39 0.03 5.44
C VAL A 135 -7.48 -0.80 4.53
N ALA A 136 -6.21 -0.39 4.45
CA ALA A 136 -5.13 -1.15 3.83
C ALA A 136 -4.60 -2.18 4.83
N HIS A 137 -4.69 -3.47 4.51
CA HIS A 137 -4.27 -4.54 5.42
C HIS A 137 -2.85 -5.02 5.14
N ASN A 138 -2.63 -5.69 4.00
CA ASN A 138 -1.31 -6.19 3.60
C ASN A 138 -0.87 -5.59 2.26
N LEU A 139 0.45 -5.41 2.11
CA LEU A 139 1.10 -5.09 0.84
C LEU A 139 2.44 -5.81 0.78
N CYS A 140 2.62 -6.69 -0.18
CA CYS A 140 3.93 -7.28 -0.46
C CYS A 140 4.10 -7.59 -1.94
N THR A 141 5.35 -7.80 -2.34
CA THR A 141 5.71 -8.02 -3.74
C THR A 141 6.85 -9.01 -3.85
N ILE A 142 6.97 -9.65 -5.00
CA ILE A 142 8.08 -10.55 -5.29
C ILE A 142 9.45 -9.87 -5.18
N ASN A 143 9.55 -8.54 -5.31
CA ASN A 143 10.81 -7.81 -5.14
C ASN A 143 11.43 -8.05 -3.75
N SER A 144 10.65 -8.30 -2.70
CA SER A 144 11.20 -8.61 -1.36
C SER A 144 11.80 -10.02 -1.27
N LEU A 145 11.52 -10.88 -2.25
CA LEU A 145 11.97 -12.26 -2.30
C LEU A 145 13.12 -12.46 -3.31
N LEU A 146 13.28 -11.53 -4.26
CA LEU A 146 14.33 -11.57 -5.27
C LEU A 146 15.68 -11.12 -4.69
N PRO A 147 16.74 -11.93 -4.80
CA PRO A 147 18.05 -11.62 -4.22
C PRO A 147 18.73 -10.45 -4.95
N ASP A 148 18.58 -10.38 -6.27
CA ASP A 148 19.26 -9.39 -7.10
C ASP A 148 18.32 -8.23 -7.48
N LYS A 149 18.75 -6.99 -7.22
CA LYS A 149 17.98 -5.78 -7.56
C LYS A 149 17.73 -5.59 -9.06
N LYS A 150 18.54 -6.20 -9.93
CA LYS A 150 18.36 -6.13 -11.39
C LYS A 150 17.08 -6.82 -11.85
N ASP A 151 16.60 -7.80 -11.08
CA ASP A 151 15.39 -8.56 -11.38
C ASP A 151 14.14 -7.90 -10.77
N HIS A 152 14.31 -6.81 -10.00
CA HIS A 152 13.21 -6.10 -9.37
C HIS A 152 12.39 -5.34 -10.42
N LEU A 153 11.07 -5.43 -10.28
CA LEU A 153 10.15 -4.59 -11.02
C LEU A 153 10.04 -3.24 -10.32
N TYR A 154 10.69 -2.22 -10.88
CA TYR A 154 10.69 -0.88 -10.29
C TYR A 154 9.25 -0.38 -10.09
N GLY A 155 8.98 0.17 -8.90
CA GLY A 155 7.67 0.71 -8.55
C GLY A 155 6.57 -0.33 -8.29
N LEU A 156 6.82 -1.64 -8.38
CA LEU A 156 5.77 -2.68 -8.26
C LEU A 156 4.93 -2.54 -6.97
N GLY A 157 5.57 -2.32 -5.82
CA GLY A 157 4.83 -2.15 -4.56
C GLY A 157 3.97 -0.89 -4.53
N PHE A 158 4.51 0.21 -5.10
CA PHE A 158 3.77 1.46 -5.23
C PHE A 158 2.56 1.29 -6.15
N LEU A 159 2.80 0.78 -7.35
CA LEU A 159 1.79 0.60 -8.38
C LEU A 159 0.71 -0.40 -7.94
N SER A 160 1.04 -1.43 -7.16
CA SER A 160 0.04 -2.42 -6.68
C SER A 160 -0.99 -1.77 -5.75
N LYS A 161 -0.53 -0.95 -4.81
CA LYS A 161 -1.43 -0.22 -3.90
C LYS A 161 -2.12 0.94 -4.60
N ALA A 162 -1.42 1.67 -5.47
CA ALA A 162 -2.02 2.70 -6.33
C ALA A 162 -3.17 2.11 -7.17
N PHE A 163 -2.96 0.94 -7.78
CA PHE A 163 -4.00 0.26 -8.56
C PHE A 163 -5.21 -0.09 -7.71
N GLY A 164 -5.03 -0.71 -6.53
CA GLY A 164 -6.17 -1.05 -5.68
C GLY A 164 -6.96 0.17 -5.17
N LEU A 165 -6.24 1.25 -4.80
CA LEU A 165 -6.88 2.52 -4.40
C LEU A 165 -7.67 3.16 -5.55
N TRP A 166 -7.06 3.20 -6.74
CA TRP A 166 -7.68 3.72 -7.96
C TRP A 166 -8.89 2.87 -8.36
N TYR A 167 -8.73 1.55 -8.39
CA TYR A 167 -9.76 0.59 -8.77
C TYR A 167 -11.02 0.74 -7.91
N ALA A 168 -10.86 0.92 -6.60
CA ALA A 168 -11.98 1.08 -5.67
C ALA A 168 -12.43 2.53 -5.44
N ASN A 169 -11.90 3.51 -6.18
CA ASN A 169 -12.26 4.92 -6.03
C ASN A 169 -12.11 5.44 -4.59
N VAL A 170 -11.00 5.04 -3.95
CA VAL A 170 -10.77 5.29 -2.53
C VAL A 170 -10.40 6.75 -2.32
N GLU A 171 -11.15 7.44 -1.46
CA GLU A 171 -10.89 8.83 -1.07
C GLU A 171 -10.11 8.88 0.25
N GLN A 172 -10.38 7.95 1.17
CA GLN A 172 -9.71 7.85 2.45
C GLN A 172 -9.22 6.43 2.70
N CYS A 173 -7.94 6.30 3.02
CA CYS A 173 -7.30 5.02 3.30
C CYS A 173 -6.69 5.06 4.71
N THR A 174 -7.26 4.31 5.65
CA THR A 174 -6.62 3.99 6.91
C THR A 174 -5.51 2.98 6.67
N GLY A 175 -4.35 3.18 7.27
CA GLY A 175 -3.29 2.19 7.26
C GLY A 175 -2.51 2.19 8.55
N PHE A 176 -1.67 1.17 8.68
CA PHE A 176 -0.81 0.97 9.83
C PHE A 176 0.59 0.58 9.37
N THR A 177 1.58 1.05 10.13
CA THR A 177 2.99 0.69 9.94
C THR A 177 3.76 1.01 11.21
N GLN A 178 4.86 0.33 11.46
CA GLN A 178 5.76 0.66 12.55
C GLN A 178 6.49 1.98 12.23
N TRP A 179 6.75 2.77 13.27
CA TRP A 179 7.63 3.94 13.17
C TRP A 179 9.03 3.54 12.70
N GLY A 180 9.60 4.31 11.78
CA GLY A 180 10.91 4.01 11.19
C GLY A 180 10.92 2.85 10.18
N SER A 181 9.76 2.26 9.86
CA SER A 181 9.66 1.24 8.81
C SER A 181 9.86 1.83 7.41
N PRO A 182 10.52 1.12 6.48
CA PRO A 182 10.53 1.48 5.06
C PRO A 182 9.13 1.68 4.46
N ALA A 183 8.11 1.01 5.01
CA ALA A 183 6.73 1.13 4.54
C ALA A 183 6.18 2.55 4.71
N MET A 184 6.61 3.32 5.72
CA MET A 184 6.22 4.72 5.88
C MET A 184 6.58 5.55 4.64
N LYS A 185 7.77 5.34 4.08
CA LYS A 185 8.22 6.04 2.86
C LYS A 185 7.28 5.77 1.70
N LEU A 186 6.85 4.52 1.54
CA LEU A 186 5.91 4.16 0.48
C LEU A 186 4.52 4.74 0.72
N HIS A 187 4.03 4.63 1.95
CA HIS A 187 2.65 4.96 2.31
C HIS A 187 2.35 6.46 2.26
N SER A 188 3.36 7.31 2.46
CA SER A 188 3.20 8.77 2.41
C SER A 188 2.97 9.32 1.01
N HIS A 189 3.19 8.54 -0.06
CA HIS A 189 3.06 9.03 -1.44
C HIS A 189 1.65 8.89 -2.04
N TYR A 190 0.66 8.34 -1.32
CA TYR A 190 -0.68 8.19 -1.88
C TYR A 190 -1.60 9.39 -1.62
N GLY A 191 -1.21 10.30 -0.74
CA GLY A 191 -2.04 11.38 -0.24
C GLY A 191 -1.54 11.96 1.07
N TYR A 192 -2.25 12.95 1.61
CA TYR A 192 -1.85 13.61 2.85
C TYR A 192 -2.17 12.74 4.06
N MET A 193 -1.13 12.45 4.85
CA MET A 193 -1.15 11.47 5.93
C MET A 193 -1.46 12.13 7.28
N GLU A 194 -2.70 12.01 7.73
CA GLU A 194 -3.17 12.34 9.07
C GLU A 194 -2.75 11.24 10.06
N ILE A 195 -2.22 11.61 11.22
CA ILE A 195 -1.90 10.70 12.32
C ILE A 195 -3.16 10.49 13.15
N LEU A 196 -3.72 9.27 13.11
CA LEU A 196 -4.86 8.88 13.94
C LEU A 196 -4.44 8.31 15.28
N GLY A 197 -3.29 7.65 15.32
CA GLY A 197 -2.72 7.08 16.52
C GLY A 197 -1.20 6.97 16.38
N ALA A 198 -0.47 7.39 17.40
CA ALA A 198 0.98 7.35 17.44
C ALA A 198 1.52 6.12 18.21
N TYR A 199 0.68 5.46 19.00
CA TYR A 199 1.05 4.26 19.76
C TYR A 199 -0.19 3.36 19.93
N ALA A 200 -0.05 2.07 19.68
CA ALA A 200 -1.16 1.12 19.60
C ALA A 200 -0.92 -0.11 20.49
N PRO A 201 -1.10 -0.02 21.82
CA PRO A 201 -0.73 -1.10 22.76
C PRO A 201 -1.55 -2.39 22.58
N ILE A 202 -2.71 -2.32 21.91
CA ILE A 202 -3.55 -3.48 21.60
C ILE A 202 -3.07 -4.25 20.36
N HIS A 203 -2.11 -3.71 19.60
CA HIS A 203 -1.56 -4.32 18.40
C HIS A 203 -0.31 -5.16 18.76
N SER A 204 -0.01 -6.20 17.96
CA SER A 204 1.16 -7.08 18.17
C SER A 204 2.48 -6.31 18.25
N HIS A 205 2.54 -5.16 17.58
CA HIS A 205 3.61 -4.16 17.70
C HIS A 205 3.02 -2.87 18.24
N ALA A 206 3.36 -2.50 19.48
CA ALA A 206 2.82 -1.30 20.11
C ALA A 206 3.32 0.01 19.46
N LYS A 207 4.54 0.01 18.91
CA LYS A 207 5.16 1.13 18.18
C LYS A 207 4.62 1.29 16.75
N THR A 208 3.31 1.18 16.59
CA THR A 208 2.60 1.31 15.32
C THR A 208 2.00 2.71 15.18
N LEU A 209 2.30 3.35 14.07
CA LEU A 209 1.57 4.50 13.54
C LEU A 209 0.28 4.00 12.87
N THR A 210 -0.86 4.49 13.35
CA THR A 210 -2.15 4.40 12.64
C THR A 210 -2.39 5.74 11.96
N TYR A 211 -2.60 5.72 10.65
CA TYR A 211 -2.76 6.92 9.87
C TYR A 211 -3.98 6.85 8.96
N ARG A 212 -4.47 8.02 8.53
CA ARG A 212 -5.43 8.17 7.43
C ARG A 212 -4.76 8.96 6.32
N ALA A 213 -4.71 8.39 5.12
CA ALA A 213 -4.32 9.11 3.93
C ALA A 213 -5.56 9.65 3.22
N ASN A 214 -5.62 10.96 3.00
CA ASN A 214 -6.55 11.57 2.06
C ASN A 214 -6.00 11.37 0.65
N ILE A 215 -6.53 10.38 -0.07
CA ILE A 215 -5.99 9.91 -1.34
C ILE A 215 -6.09 11.00 -2.39
N SER A 216 -4.97 11.30 -3.03
CA SER A 216 -4.92 12.22 -4.16
C SER A 216 -3.98 11.70 -5.24
N THR A 217 -4.50 11.43 -6.43
CA THR A 217 -3.66 11.01 -7.56
C THR A 217 -2.74 12.12 -8.07
N THR A 218 -3.03 13.38 -7.74
CA THR A 218 -2.19 14.53 -8.11
C THR A 218 -0.80 14.52 -7.46
N VAL A 219 -0.61 13.74 -6.38
CA VAL A 219 0.68 13.64 -5.69
C VAL A 219 1.42 12.34 -6.00
N TRP A 220 0.80 11.40 -6.73
CA TRP A 220 1.39 10.08 -6.98
C TRP A 220 2.63 10.17 -7.86
N GLU A 221 2.69 11.12 -8.79
CA GLU A 221 3.86 11.34 -9.64
C GLU A 221 5.13 11.66 -8.85
N LYS A 222 4.97 12.27 -7.66
CA LYS A 222 6.07 12.65 -6.77
C LYS A 222 6.82 11.43 -6.23
N PHE A 223 6.20 10.24 -6.25
CA PHE A 223 6.91 8.98 -5.98
C PHE A 223 8.06 8.76 -6.99
N PHE A 224 7.85 9.14 -8.26
CA PHE A 224 8.81 8.95 -9.34
C PHE A 224 9.76 10.13 -9.49
N THR A 225 9.25 11.37 -9.39
CA THR A 225 10.05 12.59 -9.58
C THR A 225 10.87 12.95 -8.35
N ARG A 226 10.41 12.55 -7.15
CA ARG A 226 10.96 12.97 -5.84
C ARG A 226 10.90 14.47 -5.61
N GLU A 227 10.05 15.17 -6.34
CA GLU A 227 9.83 16.61 -6.16
C GLU A 227 9.09 16.89 -4.85
N GLU A 228 9.31 18.09 -4.33
CA GLU A 228 8.67 18.54 -3.09
C GLU A 228 7.17 18.74 -3.29
N ASP A 229 6.39 18.39 -2.26
CA ASP A 229 4.94 18.59 -2.31
C ASP A 229 4.55 20.01 -1.88
N MET A 230 4.62 20.95 -2.84
CA MET A 230 4.21 22.34 -2.59
C MET A 230 2.77 22.46 -2.09
N GLY A 231 1.85 21.61 -2.59
CA GLY A 231 0.46 21.59 -2.12
C GLY A 231 0.33 21.20 -0.65
N PHE A 232 1.21 20.34 -0.14
CA PHE A 232 1.29 20.07 1.30
C PHE A 232 1.77 21.31 2.05
N LEU A 233 2.87 21.93 1.60
CA LEU A 233 3.43 23.12 2.27
C LEU A 233 2.52 24.35 2.22
N GLU A 234 1.62 24.44 1.24
CA GLU A 234 0.60 25.48 1.14
C GLU A 234 -0.45 25.32 2.26
N ASN A 235 -0.88 24.08 2.53
CA ASN A 235 -2.01 23.78 3.41
C ASN A 235 -1.60 23.46 4.86
N TYR A 236 -0.36 23.04 5.09
CA TYR A 236 0.12 22.58 6.39
C TYR A 236 1.36 23.37 6.83
N GLU A 237 1.47 23.60 8.14
CA GLU A 237 2.65 24.19 8.78
C GLU A 237 3.23 23.25 9.83
N ALA A 238 4.55 23.35 10.06
CA ALA A 238 5.18 22.59 11.12
C ALA A 238 4.61 23.02 12.48
N SER A 239 4.25 22.03 13.31
CA SER A 239 3.94 22.26 14.71
C SER A 239 5.23 22.38 15.54
N GLU A 240 5.09 22.65 16.82
CA GLU A 240 6.21 22.62 17.78
C GLU A 240 6.65 21.20 18.13
N PHE A 241 5.94 20.17 17.65
CA PHE A 241 6.17 18.78 18.02
C PHE A 241 7.06 18.07 17.02
N ILE A 242 7.94 17.23 17.57
CA ILE A 242 8.80 16.33 16.85
C ILE A 242 8.50 14.93 17.37
N ILE A 243 8.25 14.00 16.45
CA ILE A 243 8.14 12.58 16.77
C ILE A 243 9.51 11.94 16.57
N ASP A 244 10.00 11.25 17.59
CA ASP A 244 11.24 10.48 17.53
C ASP A 244 10.93 8.98 17.47
N PRO A 245 11.10 8.33 16.30
CA PRO A 245 10.85 6.90 16.13
C PRO A 245 11.69 5.99 17.05
N ALA A 246 12.83 6.46 17.55
CA ALA A 246 13.69 5.68 18.45
C ALA A 246 13.21 5.71 19.90
N HIS A 247 12.41 6.72 20.29
CA HIS A 247 12.00 6.95 21.67
C HIS A 247 10.50 6.71 21.86
N GLU A 248 10.15 5.61 22.50
CA GLU A 248 8.75 5.23 22.76
C GLU A 248 7.95 6.32 23.49
N LYS A 249 8.58 7.01 24.44
CA LYS A 249 7.95 8.14 25.14
C LYS A 249 7.46 9.22 24.17
N SER A 250 8.19 9.49 23.08
CA SER A 250 7.78 10.46 22.06
C SER A 250 6.46 10.04 21.39
N MET A 251 6.28 8.75 21.14
CA MET A 251 5.06 8.18 20.57
C MET A 251 3.88 8.27 21.53
N ILE A 252 4.10 7.92 22.81
CA ILE A 252 3.08 7.99 23.86
C ILE A 252 2.68 9.45 24.12
N ASP A 253 3.64 10.37 24.17
CA ASP A 253 3.37 11.80 24.37
C ASP A 253 2.51 12.35 23.23
N LEU A 254 2.81 12.00 21.97
CA LEU A 254 1.97 12.37 20.82
C LEU A 254 0.59 11.70 20.87
N GLN A 255 0.51 10.44 21.29
CA GLN A 255 -0.75 9.71 21.46
C GLN A 255 -1.67 10.42 22.47
N HIS A 256 -1.13 10.85 23.62
CA HIS A 256 -1.89 11.61 24.61
C HIS A 256 -2.39 12.96 24.08
N ARG A 257 -1.66 13.61 23.17
CA ARG A 257 -2.13 14.85 22.52
C ARG A 257 -3.31 14.57 21.58
N ILE A 258 -3.25 13.48 20.82
CA ILE A 258 -4.35 13.03 19.97
C ILE A 258 -5.59 12.74 20.82
N GLU A 259 -5.44 12.04 21.94
CA GLU A 259 -6.52 11.73 22.89
C GLU A 259 -7.14 12.98 23.52
N ARG A 260 -6.35 14.05 23.68
CA ARG A 260 -6.84 15.37 24.14
C ARG A 260 -7.38 16.25 23.01
N HIS A 261 -7.52 15.72 21.79
CA HIS A 261 -8.01 16.44 20.62
C HIS A 261 -7.18 17.69 20.26
N GLU A 262 -5.87 17.68 20.49
CA GLU A 262 -4.97 18.78 20.14
C GLU A 262 -4.60 18.83 18.64
N GLY A 263 -4.98 17.79 17.89
CA GLY A 263 -4.78 17.68 16.44
C GLY A 263 -5.82 18.44 15.60
N PRO A 264 -5.94 18.13 14.30
CA PRO A 264 -5.32 17.01 13.61
C PRO A 264 -3.82 17.21 13.33
N PHE A 265 -3.07 16.10 13.34
CA PHE A 265 -1.63 16.08 13.11
C PHE A 265 -1.31 15.34 11.81
N PHE A 266 -0.27 15.79 11.11
CA PHE A 266 0.10 15.27 9.80
C PHE A 266 1.61 15.01 9.68
N LEU A 267 1.99 14.14 8.74
CA LEU A 267 3.37 13.92 8.34
C LEU A 267 3.60 14.35 6.89
N SER A 268 4.78 14.94 6.62
CA SER A 268 5.21 15.31 5.28
C SER A 268 5.84 14.11 4.55
N ALA A 269 5.33 13.81 3.34
CA ALA A 269 5.92 12.78 2.49
C ALA A 269 7.34 13.12 2.05
N SER A 270 7.62 14.40 1.75
CA SER A 270 8.94 14.88 1.36
C SER A 270 9.94 14.71 2.51
N GLU A 271 9.57 15.07 3.74
CA GLU A 271 10.45 14.89 4.90
C GLU A 271 10.73 13.40 5.19
N ILE A 272 9.69 12.54 5.12
CA ILE A 272 9.85 11.09 5.28
C ILE A 272 10.78 10.51 4.21
N ALA A 273 10.68 10.98 2.96
CA ALA A 273 11.50 10.49 1.86
C ALA A 273 12.99 10.86 2.06
N GLU A 274 13.28 12.09 2.47
CA GLU A 274 14.63 12.63 2.69
C GLU A 274 15.34 12.00 3.90
N LYS A 275 14.62 11.82 5.01
CA LYS A 275 15.21 11.34 6.26
C LYS A 275 15.54 9.85 6.23
N LYS A 276 16.57 9.46 6.97
CA LYS A 276 16.90 8.05 7.19
C LYS A 276 15.83 7.40 8.08
N LEU A 277 15.74 6.08 7.97
CA LEU A 277 14.86 5.31 8.85
C LEU A 277 15.26 5.53 10.30
N GLY A 278 14.29 5.90 11.14
CA GLY A 278 14.50 6.14 12.56
C GLY A 278 14.86 7.58 12.96
N GLU A 279 15.16 8.46 12.01
CA GLU A 279 15.37 9.88 12.32
C GLU A 279 14.05 10.55 12.74
N SER A 280 14.14 11.53 13.62
CA SER A 280 12.97 12.26 14.12
C SER A 280 12.28 13.02 13.00
N LEU A 281 10.95 13.09 13.02
CA LEU A 281 10.12 13.77 12.00
C LEU A 281 9.38 14.94 12.64
N ARG A 282 9.20 16.03 11.88
CA ARG A 282 8.30 17.10 12.34
C ARG A 282 6.86 16.62 12.22
N VAL A 283 6.06 17.02 13.20
CA VAL A 283 4.61 16.87 13.11
C VAL A 283 4.05 18.17 12.55
N TYR A 284 3.14 18.07 11.60
CA TYR A 284 2.49 19.21 10.94
C TYR A 284 1.05 19.35 11.40
N ARG A 285 0.49 20.55 11.22
CA ARG A 285 -0.93 20.85 11.45
C ARG A 285 -1.48 21.67 10.27
N PRO A 286 -2.79 21.65 10.01
CA PRO A 286 -3.38 22.54 9.01
C PRO A 286 -3.09 24.00 9.36
N LYS A 287 -2.74 24.82 8.36
CA LYS A 287 -2.67 26.26 8.54
C LYS A 287 -4.06 26.78 8.87
N LYS A 288 -4.14 27.76 9.78
CA LYS A 288 -5.38 28.50 9.97
C LYS A 288 -5.64 29.32 8.72
N LEU A 289 -6.78 29.09 8.07
CA LEU A 289 -7.29 30.02 7.06
C LEU A 289 -7.64 31.32 7.81
N PHE A 290 -7.03 32.42 7.39
CA PHE A 290 -7.34 33.77 7.88
C PHE A 290 -8.63 34.28 7.25
#